data_AF-A0A645EMP2-F1
#
_entry.id   AF-A0A645EMP2-F1
#
_cell.length_a   1.000
_cell.length_b   1.000
_cell.length_c   1.000
_cell.angle_alpha   90.00
_cell.angle_beta   90.00
_cell.angle_gamma   90.00
#
_symmetry.space_group_name_H-M   'P 1'
#
loop_
_entity.id
_entity.type
_entity.pdbx_description
1 polymer ?
#
loop_
_entity_poly.entity_id
_entity_poly.type
_entity_poly.pdbx_seq_one_letter_code
_entity_poly.pdbx_strand_id
1 'polypeptide(L)'
;MLVRDFQKIIGEECLTQMPEMAGRQPDAVIAAVGGGSNAMGIFYPYIDVEGVRLIGVEAAGSGIETGLHAASLTAGVPGVLHGNRTYLLQDEDGQIIETHSVSAGLDYPGVGPEHAWLKDIGRAEYQPISDAEALEAFHNLCRLEGIIPALESSHALAYAAKLAPTLGKDKILLVNLSGRGDKDMHTVAEKSGIVF
;
A
#
# COMPACT_ATOMS: atom_id res chain seq x y z
N MET A 1 -3.97 -19.12 -5.66
CA MET A 1 -3.99 -18.77 -4.22
C MET A 1 -5.35 -18.15 -3.92
N LEU A 2 -6.11 -18.71 -2.98
CA LEU A 2 -7.53 -18.41 -2.79
C LEU A 2 -7.85 -16.91 -2.66
N VAL A 3 -7.16 -16.18 -1.77
CA VAL A 3 -7.46 -14.75 -1.53
C VAL A 3 -7.18 -13.90 -2.76
N ARG A 4 -6.01 -14.07 -3.40
CA ARG A 4 -5.69 -13.38 -4.66
C ARG A 4 -6.72 -13.70 -5.74
N ASP A 5 -7.06 -14.98 -5.92
CA ASP A 5 -7.92 -15.40 -7.03
C ASP A 5 -9.34 -14.79 -6.90
N PHE A 6 -9.78 -14.44 -5.68
CA PHE A 6 -11.00 -13.67 -5.45
C PHE A 6 -10.83 -12.15 -5.55
N GLN A 7 -9.62 -11.63 -5.29
CA GLN A 7 -9.32 -10.19 -5.39
C GLN A 7 -8.86 -9.74 -6.78
N LYS A 8 -8.44 -10.67 -7.66
CA LYS A 8 -7.88 -10.35 -8.98
C LYS A 8 -8.84 -9.57 -9.89
N ILE A 9 -10.14 -9.65 -9.60
CA ILE A 9 -11.17 -8.90 -10.31
C ILE A 9 -10.88 -7.39 -10.31
N ILE A 10 -10.27 -6.86 -9.25
CA ILE A 10 -9.86 -5.45 -9.16
C ILE A 10 -8.93 -5.09 -10.33
N GLY A 11 -7.87 -5.87 -10.55
CA GLY A 11 -6.93 -5.62 -11.64
C GLY A 11 -7.51 -5.94 -13.02
N GLU A 12 -8.39 -6.96 -13.13
CA GLU A 12 -9.05 -7.34 -14.39
C GLU A 12 -9.96 -6.23 -14.90
N GLU A 13 -10.71 -5.60 -14.00
CA GLU A 13 -11.50 -4.40 -14.30
C GLU A 13 -10.61 -3.25 -14.74
N CYS A 14 -9.52 -2.98 -14.00
CA CYS A 14 -8.59 -1.90 -14.33
C CYS A 14 -7.94 -2.09 -15.70
N LEU A 15 -7.55 -3.30 -16.09
CA LEU A 15 -6.97 -3.57 -17.41
C LEU A 15 -7.91 -3.17 -18.56
N THR A 16 -9.22 -3.28 -18.34
CA THR A 16 -10.24 -2.89 -19.32
C THR A 16 -10.46 -1.37 -19.28
N GLN A 17 -10.63 -0.82 -18.07
CA GLN A 17 -10.96 0.61 -17.88
C GLN A 17 -9.81 1.54 -18.29
N MET A 18 -8.55 1.16 -18.06
CA MET A 18 -7.41 2.05 -18.31
C MET A 18 -7.27 2.47 -19.78
N PRO A 19 -7.28 1.56 -20.77
CA PRO A 19 -7.32 1.94 -22.18
C PRO A 19 -8.56 2.75 -22.58
N GLU A 20 -9.73 2.45 -22.01
CA GLU A 20 -10.97 3.19 -22.31
C GLU A 20 -10.91 4.64 -21.81
N MET A 21 -10.34 4.85 -20.63
CA MET A 21 -10.28 6.18 -19.99
C MET A 21 -9.06 7.00 -20.43
N ALA A 22 -7.92 6.35 -20.68
CA ALA A 22 -6.64 7.01 -20.86
C ALA A 22 -5.89 6.60 -22.15
N GLY A 23 -6.49 5.76 -22.99
CA GLY A 23 -5.93 5.33 -24.28
C GLY A 23 -4.76 4.35 -24.20
N ARG A 24 -4.33 3.98 -22.99
CA ARG A 24 -3.21 3.06 -22.71
C ARG A 24 -3.27 2.54 -21.28
N GLN A 25 -2.43 1.55 -20.98
CA GLN A 25 -2.18 1.10 -19.60
C GLN A 25 -1.40 2.15 -18.78
N PRO A 26 -1.51 2.17 -17.44
CA PRO A 26 -0.80 3.13 -16.59
C PRO A 26 0.72 2.88 -16.61
N ASP A 27 1.50 3.92 -16.31
CA ASP A 27 2.96 3.78 -16.13
C ASP A 27 3.30 3.14 -14.77
N ALA A 28 2.41 3.25 -13.76
CA ALA A 28 2.51 2.52 -12.50
C ALA A 28 1.15 2.22 -11.87
N VAL A 29 1.05 1.07 -11.20
CA VAL A 29 -0.06 0.67 -10.33
C VAL A 29 0.42 0.70 -8.88
N ILE A 30 -0.31 1.39 -8.02
CA ILE A 30 0.10 1.69 -6.63
C ILE A 30 -0.98 1.20 -5.67
N ALA A 31 -0.61 0.48 -4.63
CA ALA A 31 -1.54 -0.03 -3.63
C ALA A 31 -0.90 -0.16 -2.25
N ALA A 32 -1.68 0.02 -1.19
CA ALA A 32 -1.21 -0.14 0.18
C ALA A 32 -1.06 -1.63 0.55
N VAL A 33 -0.04 -1.96 1.33
CA VAL A 33 0.35 -3.34 1.66
C VAL A 33 0.45 -3.47 3.18
N GLY A 34 -0.58 -4.06 3.78
CA GLY A 34 -0.51 -4.73 5.09
C GLY A 34 -0.26 -6.22 4.83
N GLY A 35 -1.30 -7.06 4.97
CA GLY A 35 -1.24 -8.45 4.51
C GLY A 35 -1.13 -8.63 2.99
N GLY A 36 -1.61 -7.66 2.21
CA GLY A 36 -1.41 -7.56 0.74
C GLY A 36 -2.56 -7.96 -0.18
N SER A 37 -3.76 -8.25 0.35
CA SER A 37 -4.90 -8.73 -0.48
C SER A 37 -5.32 -7.75 -1.59
N ASN A 38 -5.53 -6.47 -1.27
CA ASN A 38 -5.93 -5.44 -2.24
C ASN A 38 -4.82 -5.20 -3.29
N ALA A 39 -3.57 -5.17 -2.84
CA ALA A 39 -2.42 -4.92 -3.69
C ALA A 39 -2.19 -6.08 -4.65
N MET A 40 -2.20 -7.33 -4.17
CA MET A 40 -2.09 -8.49 -5.05
C MET A 40 -3.30 -8.61 -5.99
N GLY A 41 -4.49 -8.22 -5.55
CA GLY A 41 -5.70 -8.18 -6.39
C GLY A 41 -5.54 -7.25 -7.59
N ILE A 42 -5.03 -6.03 -7.38
CA ILE A 42 -4.80 -5.09 -8.49
C ILE A 42 -3.52 -5.41 -9.27
N PHE A 43 -2.47 -5.94 -8.64
CA PHE A 43 -1.19 -6.23 -9.31
C PHE A 43 -1.24 -7.47 -10.18
N TYR A 44 -1.97 -8.52 -9.78
CA TYR A 44 -1.86 -9.84 -10.41
C TYR A 44 -2.07 -9.79 -11.93
N PRO A 45 -3.11 -9.13 -12.46
CA PRO A 45 -3.31 -9.02 -13.91
C PRO A 45 -2.25 -8.16 -14.62
N TYR A 46 -1.56 -7.29 -13.88
CA TYR A 46 -0.49 -6.44 -14.41
C TYR A 46 0.90 -7.10 -14.34
N ILE A 47 1.07 -8.26 -13.71
CA ILE A 47 2.38 -8.94 -13.61
C ILE A 47 3.01 -9.12 -14.99
N ASP A 48 2.22 -9.55 -15.98
CA ASP A 48 2.70 -9.82 -17.34
C ASP A 48 2.59 -8.60 -18.28
N VAL A 49 2.15 -7.44 -17.78
CA VAL A 49 2.04 -6.22 -18.58
C VAL A 49 3.36 -5.46 -18.54
N GLU A 50 4.14 -5.59 -19.62
CA GLU A 50 5.43 -4.92 -19.77
C GLU A 50 5.31 -3.40 -19.64
N GLY A 51 6.32 -2.78 -19.02
CA GLY A 51 6.38 -1.34 -18.82
C GLY A 51 5.55 -0.80 -17.65
N VAL A 52 4.65 -1.60 -17.07
CA VAL A 52 3.85 -1.18 -15.90
C VAL A 52 4.57 -1.50 -14.60
N ARG A 53 4.92 -0.47 -13.83
CA ARG A 53 5.51 -0.61 -12.49
C ARG A 53 4.45 -1.05 -11.49
N LEU A 54 4.82 -1.94 -10.56
CA LEU A 54 3.95 -2.38 -9.46
C LEU A 54 4.55 -1.90 -8.15
N ILE A 55 3.83 -1.03 -7.44
CA ILE A 55 4.34 -0.31 -6.28
C ILE A 55 3.48 -0.59 -5.06
N GLY A 56 3.99 -1.43 -4.17
CA GLY A 56 3.40 -1.66 -2.86
C GLY A 56 3.81 -0.56 -1.88
N VAL A 57 2.89 -0.09 -1.05
CA VAL A 57 3.17 0.95 -0.06
C VAL A 57 2.94 0.41 1.35
N GLU A 58 3.99 0.35 2.16
CA GLU A 58 3.94 -0.15 3.53
C GLU A 58 3.86 1.00 4.54
N ALA A 59 3.29 0.72 5.71
CA ALA A 59 3.22 1.71 6.79
C ALA A 59 4.58 1.84 7.49
N ALA A 60 5.15 3.04 7.41
CA ALA A 60 6.37 3.41 8.11
C ALA A 60 6.10 3.92 9.54
N GLY A 61 4.83 4.01 9.97
CA GLY A 61 4.44 4.47 11.29
C GLY A 61 5.05 5.84 11.62
N SER A 62 5.80 5.89 12.72
CA SER A 62 6.53 7.10 13.14
C SER A 62 7.87 7.31 12.42
N GLY A 63 8.29 6.38 11.57
CA GLY A 63 9.56 6.37 10.85
C GLY A 63 10.25 5.01 10.98
N ILE A 64 10.89 4.51 9.92
CA ILE A 64 11.55 3.19 9.92
C ILE A 64 12.66 3.15 10.97
N GLU A 65 13.44 4.22 11.07
CA GLU A 65 14.54 4.40 12.01
C GLU A 65 14.11 4.40 13.48
N THR A 66 12.83 4.62 13.76
CA THR A 66 12.29 4.62 15.13
C THR A 66 11.99 3.21 15.64
N GLY A 67 11.91 2.22 14.74
CA GLY A 67 11.40 0.88 15.02
C GLY A 67 9.88 0.80 15.19
N LEU A 68 9.17 1.95 15.19
CA LEU A 68 7.71 2.02 15.30
C LEU A 68 7.08 2.09 13.91
N HIS A 69 7.02 0.95 13.23
CA HIS A 69 6.49 0.82 11.88
C HIS A 69 5.90 -0.58 11.61
N ALA A 70 5.30 -0.78 10.42
CA ALA A 70 4.81 -2.07 9.93
C ALA A 70 5.37 -2.46 8.54
N ALA A 71 6.50 -1.86 8.13
CA ALA A 71 7.12 -2.08 6.82
C ALA A 71 7.95 -3.37 6.72
N SER A 72 7.25 -4.50 6.63
CA SER A 72 7.82 -5.85 6.65
C SER A 72 8.76 -6.16 5.48
N LEU A 73 8.46 -5.71 4.26
CA LEU A 73 9.30 -5.92 3.08
C LEU A 73 10.49 -4.96 3.04
N THR A 74 10.32 -3.76 3.60
CA THR A 74 11.35 -2.71 3.63
C THR A 74 12.41 -2.98 4.69
N ALA A 75 12.01 -3.35 5.91
CA ALA A 75 12.90 -3.45 7.07
C ALA A 75 12.95 -4.86 7.70
N GLY A 76 12.05 -5.77 7.29
CA GLY A 76 12.00 -7.12 7.83
C GLY A 76 12.97 -8.09 7.16
N VAL A 77 12.93 -9.32 7.66
CA VAL A 77 13.77 -10.44 7.19
C VAL A 77 12.92 -11.66 6.87
N PRO A 78 13.40 -12.59 6.03
CA PRO A 78 12.68 -13.83 5.77
C PRO A 78 12.55 -14.70 7.02
N GLY A 79 11.33 -15.14 7.32
CA GLY A 79 11.03 -16.05 8.43
C GLY A 79 9.71 -16.78 8.23
N VAL A 80 9.17 -17.39 9.29
CA VAL A 80 7.89 -18.13 9.26
C VAL A 80 6.93 -17.51 10.25
N LEU A 81 5.80 -17.01 9.77
CA LEU A 81 4.72 -16.43 10.58
C LEU A 81 3.39 -16.91 10.01
N HIS A 82 2.42 -17.20 10.88
CA HIS A 82 1.03 -17.54 10.51
C HIS A 82 0.87 -18.58 9.38
N GLY A 83 1.78 -19.56 9.30
CA GLY A 83 1.68 -20.68 8.37
C GLY A 83 2.31 -20.46 6.99
N ASN A 84 3.02 -19.35 6.76
CA ASN A 84 3.77 -19.12 5.53
C ASN A 84 5.21 -18.65 5.79
N ARG A 85 6.12 -18.96 4.86
CA ARG A 85 7.47 -18.39 4.83
C ARG A 85 7.44 -17.10 4.01
N THR A 86 7.80 -15.98 4.62
CA THR A 86 7.66 -14.63 4.04
C THR A 86 8.60 -13.63 4.73
N TYR A 87 8.57 -12.37 4.33
CA TYR A 87 9.19 -11.28 5.09
C TYR A 87 8.35 -10.91 6.30
N LEU A 88 9.01 -10.70 7.43
CA LEU A 88 8.38 -10.23 8.67
C LEU A 88 9.36 -9.45 9.55
N LEU A 89 8.80 -8.72 10.50
CA LEU A 89 9.52 -7.98 11.53
C LEU A 89 9.76 -8.89 12.74
N GLN A 90 11.01 -9.24 12.98
CA GLN A 90 11.44 -10.06 14.11
C GLN A 90 12.81 -9.61 14.64
N ASP A 91 13.09 -9.91 15.90
CA ASP A 91 14.39 -9.67 16.52
C ASP A 91 15.42 -10.77 16.18
N GLU A 92 16.62 -10.65 16.76
CA GLU A 92 17.72 -11.60 16.54
C GLU A 92 17.42 -13.02 17.02
N ASP A 93 16.50 -13.17 17.99
CA ASP A 93 16.05 -14.45 18.54
C ASP A 93 14.84 -15.01 17.77
N GLY A 94 14.38 -14.30 16.74
CA GLY A 94 13.23 -14.67 15.92
C GLY A 94 11.87 -14.41 16.58
N GLN A 95 11.82 -13.58 17.63
CA GLN A 95 10.55 -13.13 18.22
C GLN A 95 9.94 -12.01 17.38
N ILE A 96 8.61 -12.02 17.26
CA ILE A 96 7.88 -11.03 16.47
C ILE A 96 7.94 -9.66 17.16
N ILE A 97 8.33 -8.64 16.40
CA ILE A 97 8.37 -7.26 16.86
C ILE A 97 6.96 -6.66 16.76
N GLU A 98 6.53 -5.93 17.80
CA GLU A 98 5.27 -5.18 17.77
C GLU A 98 5.34 -4.05 16.74
N THR A 99 4.29 -3.91 15.94
CA THR A 99 4.22 -2.91 14.87
C THR A 99 3.53 -1.63 15.33
N HIS A 100 3.67 -0.59 14.49
CA HIS A 100 2.95 0.65 14.69
C HIS A 100 2.51 1.25 13.35
N SER A 101 1.24 1.64 13.28
CA SER A 101 0.69 2.51 12.24
C SER A 101 -0.56 3.23 12.74
N VAL A 102 -0.81 4.43 12.22
CA VAL A 102 -2.10 5.11 12.38
C VAL A 102 -3.25 4.34 11.71
N SER A 103 -2.94 3.46 10.76
CA SER A 103 -3.89 2.64 10.02
C SER A 103 -3.91 1.20 10.55
N ALA A 104 -5.00 0.84 11.23
CA ALA A 104 -5.17 -0.51 11.78
C ALA A 104 -5.08 -1.62 10.72
N GLY A 105 -5.49 -1.37 9.46
CA GLY A 105 -5.41 -2.35 8.39
C GLY A 105 -4.00 -2.59 7.84
N LEU A 106 -3.03 -1.73 8.15
CA LEU A 106 -1.62 -1.89 7.76
C LEU A 106 -0.73 -2.32 8.94
N ASP A 107 -1.24 -2.30 10.16
CA ASP A 107 -0.52 -2.64 11.38
C ASP A 107 -0.34 -4.17 11.54
N TYR A 108 0.53 -4.74 10.70
CA TYR A 108 0.78 -6.17 10.63
C TYR A 108 2.28 -6.47 10.44
N PRO A 109 2.90 -7.33 11.27
CA PRO A 109 4.35 -7.59 11.24
C PRO A 109 4.83 -8.49 10.11
N GLY A 110 3.95 -8.93 9.20
CA GLY A 110 4.33 -9.79 8.08
C GLY A 110 3.70 -9.33 6.78
N VAL A 111 3.81 -10.16 5.75
CA VAL A 111 3.20 -9.90 4.44
C VAL A 111 2.88 -11.20 3.70
N GLY A 112 1.95 -11.16 2.74
CA GLY A 112 1.68 -12.29 1.85
C GLY A 112 2.93 -12.76 1.07
N PRO A 113 3.15 -14.07 0.90
CA PRO A 113 4.39 -14.59 0.33
C PRO A 113 4.55 -14.30 -1.18
N GLU A 114 3.46 -14.04 -1.90
CA GLU A 114 3.54 -13.60 -3.30
C GLU A 114 4.13 -12.19 -3.41
N HIS A 115 3.93 -11.30 -2.43
CA HIS A 115 4.60 -10.01 -2.41
C HIS A 115 6.10 -10.14 -2.17
N ALA A 116 6.51 -11.02 -1.25
CA ALA A 116 7.91 -11.38 -1.02
C ALA A 116 8.56 -11.90 -2.31
N TRP A 117 7.90 -12.82 -3.01
CA TRP A 117 8.38 -13.32 -4.29
C TRP A 117 8.51 -12.21 -5.34
N LEU A 118 7.48 -11.36 -5.52
CA LEU A 118 7.52 -10.24 -6.47
C LEU A 118 8.64 -9.24 -6.16
N LYS A 119 8.93 -9.01 -4.87
CA LYS A 119 10.08 -8.20 -4.43
C LYS A 119 11.40 -8.82 -4.86
N ASP A 120 11.59 -10.11 -4.55
CA ASP A 120 12.86 -10.80 -4.76
C ASP A 120 13.21 -10.94 -6.26
N ILE A 121 12.21 -11.09 -7.13
CA ILE A 121 12.42 -11.12 -8.58
C ILE A 121 12.49 -9.71 -9.22
N GLY A 122 12.34 -8.64 -8.43
CA GLY A 122 12.36 -7.26 -8.90
C GLY A 122 11.15 -6.85 -9.74
N ARG A 123 10.04 -7.60 -9.67
CA ARG A 123 8.81 -7.30 -10.43
C ARG A 123 7.97 -6.23 -9.76
N ALA A 124 7.97 -6.19 -8.43
CA ALA A 124 7.32 -5.14 -7.65
C ALA A 124 8.32 -4.44 -6.72
N GLU A 125 8.13 -3.15 -6.53
CA GLU A 125 8.88 -2.32 -5.60
C GLU A 125 8.00 -1.96 -4.40
N TYR A 126 8.61 -1.81 -3.23
CA TYR A 126 7.91 -1.55 -1.97
C TYR A 126 8.49 -0.32 -1.30
N GLN A 127 7.60 0.57 -0.85
CA GLN A 127 7.96 1.92 -0.43
C GLN A 127 7.29 2.25 0.90
N PRO A 128 8.03 2.80 1.87
CA PRO A 128 7.48 3.19 3.16
C PRO A 128 6.80 4.57 3.10
N ILE A 129 5.66 4.71 3.78
CA ILE A 129 4.97 5.99 4.01
C ILE A 129 4.67 6.15 5.50
N SER A 130 5.03 7.31 6.05
CA SER A 130 4.79 7.61 7.47
C SER A 130 3.33 7.98 7.74
N ASP A 131 2.94 7.89 9.01
CA ASP A 131 1.60 8.27 9.47
C ASP A 131 1.27 9.73 9.12
N ALA A 132 2.24 10.63 9.23
CA ALA A 132 2.07 12.05 8.92
C ALA A 132 1.73 12.26 7.43
N GLU A 133 2.43 11.55 6.55
CA GLU A 133 2.24 11.61 5.10
C GLU A 133 0.91 11.00 4.68
N ALA A 134 0.51 9.88 5.29
CA ALA A 134 -0.80 9.28 5.08
C ALA A 134 -1.94 10.22 5.54
N LEU A 135 -1.80 10.88 6.71
CA LEU A 135 -2.78 11.87 7.18
C LEU A 135 -2.87 13.08 6.25
N GLU A 136 -1.75 13.57 5.74
CA GLU A 136 -1.75 14.66 4.76
C GLU A 136 -2.50 14.25 3.48
N ALA A 137 -2.20 13.06 2.93
CA ALA A 137 -2.87 12.55 1.74
C ALA A 137 -4.37 12.32 1.96
N PHE A 138 -4.77 11.83 3.14
CA PHE A 138 -6.17 11.72 3.54
C PHE A 138 -6.88 13.08 3.40
N HIS A 139 -6.30 14.11 4.03
CA HIS A 139 -6.86 15.45 4.06
C HIS A 139 -6.90 16.09 2.66
N ASN A 140 -5.85 15.88 1.86
CA ASN A 140 -5.78 16.38 0.49
C ASN A 140 -6.88 15.77 -0.38
N LEU A 141 -7.10 14.46 -0.33
CA LEU A 141 -8.17 13.84 -1.12
C LEU A 141 -9.56 14.35 -0.72
N CYS A 142 -9.78 14.53 0.58
CA CYS A 142 -11.05 15.08 1.08
C CYS A 142 -11.32 16.50 0.56
N ARG A 143 -10.29 17.36 0.55
CA ARG A 143 -10.43 18.78 0.17
C ARG A 143 -10.42 19.00 -1.34
N LEU A 144 -9.62 18.23 -2.07
CA LEU A 144 -9.42 18.43 -3.50
C LEU A 144 -10.45 17.67 -4.33
N GLU A 145 -10.81 16.45 -3.91
CA GLU A 145 -11.66 15.55 -4.70
C GLU A 145 -12.99 15.21 -4.02
N GLY A 146 -13.21 15.63 -2.77
CA GLY A 146 -14.45 15.35 -2.04
C GLY A 146 -14.63 13.87 -1.68
N ILE A 147 -13.55 13.08 -1.69
CA ILE A 147 -13.55 11.65 -1.36
C ILE A 147 -12.88 11.46 -0.01
N ILE A 148 -13.51 10.70 0.89
CA ILE A 148 -12.98 10.35 2.21
C ILE A 148 -12.30 8.97 2.12
N PRO A 149 -10.96 8.90 1.99
CA PRO A 149 -10.26 7.63 1.83
C PRO A 149 -10.07 6.93 3.18
N ALA A 150 -10.01 5.60 3.18
CA ALA A 150 -9.49 4.87 4.33
C ALA A 150 -8.01 5.22 4.57
N LEU A 151 -7.57 5.25 5.84
CA LEU A 151 -6.17 5.56 6.16
C LEU A 151 -5.18 4.58 5.50
N GLU A 152 -5.59 3.33 5.26
CA GLU A 152 -4.83 2.36 4.47
C GLU A 152 -4.57 2.90 3.05
N SER A 153 -5.64 3.29 2.35
CA SER A 153 -5.59 3.83 0.98
C SER A 153 -4.80 5.15 0.90
N SER A 154 -4.87 5.95 1.96
CA SER A 154 -4.13 7.21 2.04
C SER A 154 -2.61 7.01 1.99
N HIS A 155 -2.09 5.87 2.43
CA HIS A 155 -0.67 5.56 2.24
C HIS A 155 -0.30 5.46 0.76
N ALA A 156 -1.12 4.74 -0.02
CA ALA A 156 -0.91 4.61 -1.46
C ALA A 156 -0.99 5.98 -2.17
N LEU A 157 -1.94 6.82 -1.78
CA LEU A 157 -2.09 8.18 -2.29
C LEU A 157 -0.92 9.08 -1.92
N ALA A 158 -0.42 9.00 -0.68
CA ALA A 158 0.73 9.77 -0.24
C ALA A 158 1.98 9.45 -1.07
N TYR A 159 2.22 8.15 -1.35
CA TYR A 159 3.31 7.77 -2.23
C TYR A 159 3.08 8.25 -3.67
N ALA A 160 1.86 8.15 -4.20
CA ALA A 160 1.55 8.66 -5.53
C ALA A 160 1.81 10.18 -5.64
N ALA A 161 1.47 10.95 -4.61
CA ALA A 161 1.71 12.39 -4.52
C ALA A 161 3.21 12.74 -4.46
N LYS A 162 4.04 11.89 -3.84
CA LYS A 162 5.51 12.01 -3.87
C LYS A 162 6.10 11.64 -5.23
N LEU A 163 5.57 10.59 -5.86
CA LEU A 163 6.11 10.07 -7.11
C LEU A 163 5.78 10.99 -8.29
N ALA A 164 4.54 11.46 -8.41
CA ALA A 164 4.06 12.19 -9.58
C ALA A 164 4.94 13.40 -9.99
N PRO A 165 5.43 14.26 -9.08
CA PRO A 165 6.30 15.38 -9.42
C PRO A 165 7.67 14.98 -10.01
N THR A 166 8.10 13.74 -9.79
CA THR A 166 9.37 13.20 -10.34
C THR A 166 9.23 12.65 -11.75
N LEU A 167 8.00 12.56 -12.26
CA LEU A 167 7.66 11.97 -13.54
C LEU A 167 7.36 13.04 -14.61
N GLY A 168 7.35 12.60 -15.87
CA GLY A 168 6.84 13.42 -16.97
C GLY A 168 5.34 13.69 -16.82
N LYS A 169 4.88 14.84 -17.31
CA LYS A 169 3.45 15.23 -17.25
C LYS A 169 2.50 14.31 -18.02
N ASP A 170 3.05 13.50 -18.92
CA ASP A 170 2.35 12.49 -19.70
C ASP A 170 2.11 11.19 -18.93
N LYS A 171 2.78 11.00 -17.79
CA LYS A 171 2.75 9.76 -17.01
C LYS A 171 1.45 9.56 -16.25
N ILE A 172 0.96 8.32 -16.26
CA ILE A 172 -0.32 7.93 -15.65
C ILE A 172 -0.06 7.01 -14.47
N LEU A 173 -0.63 7.34 -13.33
CA LEU A 173 -0.59 6.52 -12.11
C LEU A 173 -1.99 5.99 -11.81
N LEU A 174 -2.12 4.68 -11.58
CA LEU A 174 -3.33 4.06 -11.09
C LEU A 174 -3.15 3.73 -9.61
N VAL A 175 -3.99 4.30 -8.74
CA VAL A 175 -3.94 4.06 -7.29
C VAL A 175 -5.14 3.24 -6.87
N ASN A 176 -4.92 2.13 -6.16
CA ASN A 176 -6.00 1.34 -5.60
C ASN A 176 -6.57 2.02 -4.34
N LEU A 177 -7.76 2.60 -4.47
CA LEU A 177 -8.49 3.18 -3.34
C LEU A 177 -9.23 2.09 -2.57
N SER A 178 -8.47 1.29 -1.82
CA SER A 178 -8.89 0.02 -1.21
C SER A 178 -10.11 0.08 -0.28
N GLY A 179 -10.49 1.27 0.18
CA GLY A 179 -11.63 1.46 1.07
C GLY A 179 -11.93 2.92 1.36
N ARG A 180 -13.11 3.15 1.94
CA ARG A 180 -13.60 4.45 2.41
C ARG A 180 -13.27 4.70 3.88
N GLY A 181 -13.10 5.97 4.25
CA GLY A 181 -12.58 6.38 5.55
C GLY A 181 -13.59 6.59 6.67
N ASP A 182 -14.87 6.24 6.51
CA ASP A 182 -15.87 6.46 7.57
C ASP A 182 -15.44 5.87 8.92
N LYS A 183 -14.78 4.70 8.90
CA LYS A 183 -14.28 4.01 10.09
C LYS A 183 -13.14 4.77 10.79
N ASP A 184 -12.43 5.63 10.07
CA ASP A 184 -11.21 6.28 10.53
C ASP A 184 -11.46 7.69 11.09
N MET A 185 -12.72 8.17 11.10
CA MET A 185 -13.03 9.56 11.42
C MET A 185 -12.66 9.96 12.84
N HIS A 186 -12.81 9.05 13.81
CA HIS A 186 -12.39 9.30 15.19
C HIS A 186 -10.87 9.45 15.28
N THR A 187 -10.11 8.53 14.68
CA THR A 187 -8.65 8.56 14.64
C THR A 187 -8.14 9.82 13.94
N VAL A 188 -8.72 10.17 12.79
CA VAL A 188 -8.34 11.39 12.05
C VAL A 188 -8.66 12.64 12.86
N ALA A 189 -9.82 12.72 13.50
CA ALA A 189 -10.21 13.87 14.33
C ALA A 189 -9.22 14.07 15.49
N GLU A 190 -8.90 13.00 16.22
CA GLU A 190 -7.93 13.02 17.31
C GLU A 190 -6.55 13.48 16.82
N LYS A 191 -6.03 12.84 15.76
CA LYS A 191 -4.69 13.17 15.21
C LYS A 191 -4.62 14.56 14.58
N SER A 192 -5.77 15.12 14.17
CA SER A 192 -5.86 16.48 13.61
C SER A 192 -6.17 17.54 14.67
N GLY A 193 -6.28 17.16 15.95
CA GLY A 193 -6.61 18.08 17.04
C GLY A 193 -8.04 18.63 16.99
N ILE A 194 -8.96 17.93 16.31
CA ILE A 194 -10.38 18.31 16.25
C ILE A 194 -11.05 17.83 17.53
N VAL A 195 -11.50 18.78 18.34
CA VAL A 195 -12.26 18.53 19.58
C VAL A 195 -13.74 18.74 19.27
N PHE A 196 -14.57 17.72 19.58
CA PHE A 196 -16.03 17.77 19.46
C PHE A 196 -16.69 18.32 20.73
#